data_AF-A0AAD8YZX9-F1
#
_entry.id   AF-A0AAD8YZX9-F1
#
_cell.length_a   1.000
_cell.length_b   1.000
_cell.length_c   1.000
_cell.angle_alpha   90.00
_cell.angle_beta   90.00
_cell.angle_gamma   90.00
#
_symmetry.space_group_name_H-M   'P 1'
#
loop_
_entity.id
_entity.type
_entity.pdbx_description
1 polymer ?
#
loop_
_entity_poly.entity_id
_entity_poly.type
_entity_poly.pdbx_seq_one_letter_code
_entity_poly.pdbx_strand_id
1 'polypeptide(L)' 'STDEHGRCSGLITKEAFTAGMYKIRFETGQYWENLGQTSFYPYVEIVFTITDLDQTFHLPLLLSRYAYTTYRGR' A
#
# COMPACT_ATOMS: atom_id res chain seq x y z
N SER A 1 -2.28 4.04 -9.51
CA SER A 1 -3.55 4.43 -8.85
C SER A 1 -4.31 3.18 -8.47
N THR A 2 -5.18 3.24 -7.47
CA THR A 2 -6.12 2.15 -7.17
C THR A 2 -7.30 2.16 -8.13
N ASP A 3 -7.92 1.00 -8.34
CA ASP A 3 -9.19 0.86 -9.04
C ASP A 3 -10.39 1.27 -8.16
N GLU A 4 -11.60 1.13 -8.69
CA GLU A 4 -12.87 1.42 -8.02
C GLU A 4 -13.15 0.54 -6.78
N HIS A 5 -12.42 -0.56 -6.63
CA HIS A 5 -12.49 -1.46 -5.48
C HIS A 5 -11.32 -1.24 -4.49
N GLY A 6 -10.52 -0.19 -4.70
CA GLY A 6 -9.38 0.14 -3.84
C GLY A 6 -8.17 -0.78 -4.02
N ARG A 7 -8.07 -1.53 -5.13
CA ARG A 7 -6.97 -2.47 -5.41
C ARG A 7 -5.98 -1.88 -6.39
N CYS A 8 -4.73 -2.35 -6.32
CA CYS A 8 -3.69 -2.05 -7.31
C CYS A 8 -2.94 -3.33 -7.63
N SER A 9 -3.31 -3.96 -8.74
CA SER A 9 -2.63 -5.15 -9.27
C SER A 9 -1.43 -4.77 -10.14
N GLY A 10 -0.45 -5.66 -10.27
CA GLY A 10 0.69 -5.47 -11.18
C GLY A 10 1.67 -4.38 -10.72
N LEU A 11 1.83 -4.19 -9.41
CA LEU A 11 2.77 -3.22 -8.82
C LEU A 11 4.23 -3.47 -9.23
N ILE A 12 4.59 -4.71 -9.51
CA ILE A 12 5.92 -5.12 -9.94
C ILE A 12 5.80 -6.34 -10.86
N THR A 13 6.73 -6.48 -11.81
CA THR A 13 6.80 -7.68 -12.66
C THR A 13 7.48 -8.83 -11.91
N LYS A 14 7.26 -10.06 -12.35
CA LYS A 14 7.88 -11.25 -11.72
C LYS A 14 9.40 -11.21 -11.83
N GLU A 15 9.93 -10.67 -12.92
CA GLU A 15 11.37 -10.59 -13.19
C GLU A 15 12.08 -9.58 -12.29
N ALA A 16 11.38 -8.49 -11.91
CA ALA A 16 11.91 -7.46 -11.03
C ALA A 16 11.67 -7.77 -9.54
N PHE A 17 10.85 -8.78 -9.23
CA PHE A 17 10.53 -9.17 -7.86
C PHE A 17 11.56 -10.15 -7.32
N THR A 18 12.41 -9.68 -6.42
CA THR A 18 13.53 -10.42 -5.83
C THR A 18 13.43 -10.39 -4.31
N ALA A 19 14.18 -11.27 -3.62
CA ALA A 19 14.21 -11.25 -2.17
C ALA A 19 14.92 -9.97 -1.69
N GLY A 20 14.35 -9.30 -0.70
CA GLY A 20 14.87 -8.01 -0.24
C GLY A 20 13.86 -7.17 0.53
N MET A 21 14.24 -5.92 0.77
CA MET A 21 13.38 -4.95 1.43
C MET A 21 12.67 -4.08 0.39
N TYR A 22 11.35 -3.98 0.54
CA TYR A 22 10.48 -3.19 -0.31
C TYR A 22 9.75 -2.14 0.50
N LYS A 23 9.23 -1.15 -0.22
CA LYS A 23 8.40 -0.09 0.34
C LYS A 23 7.24 0.21 -0.58
N ILE A 24 6.04 0.31 -0.02
CA ILE A 24 4.86 0.85 -0.70
C ILE A 24 4.52 2.18 -0.04
N ARG A 25 4.35 3.23 -0.86
CA ARG A 25 3.90 4.55 -0.44
C ARG A 25 2.47 4.79 -0.91
N PHE A 26 1.59 5.05 0.02
CA PHE A 26 0.20 5.44 -0.21
C PHE A 26 0.08 6.96 -0.05
N GLU A 27 -0.38 7.66 -1.09
CA GLU A 27 -0.61 9.11 -1.07
C GLU A 27 -1.95 9.45 -0.36
N THR A 28 -2.06 9.10 0.92
CA THR A 28 -3.28 9.23 1.71
C THR A 28 -3.74 10.67 1.90
N GLY A 29 -2.80 11.62 1.97
CA GLY A 29 -3.12 13.05 2.05
C GLY A 29 -3.86 13.52 0.81
N GLN A 30 -3.30 13.24 -0.37
CA GLN A 30 -3.92 13.58 -1.66
C GLN A 30 -5.29 12.91 -1.83
N TYR A 31 -5.41 11.65 -1.40
CA TYR A 31 -6.68 10.93 -1.43
C TYR A 31 -7.78 11.67 -0.66
N TRP A 32 -7.53 12.10 0.57
CA TRP A 32 -8.52 12.82 1.38
C TRP A 32 -8.76 14.24 0.88
N GLU A 33 -7.73 14.94 0.39
CA GLU A 33 -7.86 16.27 -0.20
C GLU A 33 -8.81 16.26 -1.41
N ASN A 34 -8.71 15.25 -2.28
CA ASN A 34 -9.60 15.07 -3.42
C ASN A 34 -11.06 14.82 -3.00
N LEU A 35 -11.31 14.40 -1.76
CA LEU A 35 -12.64 14.24 -1.16
C LEU A 35 -13.07 15.46 -0.34
N GLY A 36 -12.32 16.57 -0.38
CA GLY A 36 -12.61 17.79 0.38
C GLY A 36 -12.39 17.64 1.88
N GLN A 37 -11.51 16.73 2.29
CA GLN A 37 -11.22 16.42 3.70
C GLN A 37 -9.73 16.57 3.99
N THR A 38 -9.40 16.82 5.27
CA THR A 38 -8.01 16.79 5.73
C THR A 38 -7.65 15.41 6.28
N SER A 39 -6.42 15.00 6.04
CA SER A 39 -5.79 13.81 6.62
C SER A 39 -4.75 14.24 7.65
N PHE A 40 -4.66 13.52 8.75
CA PHE A 40 -3.53 13.65 9.67
C PHE A 40 -2.22 13.16 9.04
N TYR A 41 -2.32 12.18 8.14
CA TYR A 41 -1.18 11.59 7.44
C TYR A 41 -1.04 12.21 6.04
N PRO A 42 0.06 12.91 5.74
CA PRO A 42 0.32 13.41 4.39
C PRO A 42 0.50 12.27 3.39
N TYR A 43 1.10 11.16 3.84
CA TYR A 43 1.23 9.90 3.15
C TYR A 43 1.50 8.78 4.17
N VAL A 44 1.39 7.53 3.76
CA VAL A 44 1.77 6.36 4.57
C VAL A 44 2.76 5.51 3.80
N GLU A 45 3.91 5.19 4.41
CA GLU A 45 4.87 4.25 3.86
C GLU A 45 4.88 2.95 4.67
N ILE A 46 4.69 1.83 3.98
CA ILE A 46 4.79 0.49 4.57
C ILE A 46 6.06 -0.16 4.02
N VAL A 47 6.99 -0.44 4.92
CA VAL A 47 8.27 -1.10 4.62
C VAL A 47 8.18 -2.56 5.08
N PHE A 48 8.59 -3.50 4.22
CA PHE A 48 8.47 -4.94 4.49
C PHE A 48 9.59 -5.72 3.79
N THR A 49 9.83 -6.94 4.29
CA THR A 49 10.84 -7.85 3.75
C THR A 49 10.17 -9.00 3.00
N ILE A 50 10.73 -9.30 1.83
CA ILE A 50 10.40 -10.45 1.00
C ILE A 50 11.53 -11.46 1.12
N THR A 51 11.20 -12.67 1.57
CA THR A 51 12.14 -13.79 1.68
C THR A 51 11.78 -14.97 0.78
N ASP A 52 10.49 -15.10 0.41
CA ASP A 52 9.96 -16.18 -0.40
C ASP A 52 9.22 -15.58 -1.60
N LEU A 53 9.68 -15.90 -2.81
CA LEU A 53 9.16 -15.34 -4.06
C LEU A 53 7.99 -16.13 -4.63
N ASP A 54 7.72 -17.32 -4.10
CA ASP A 54 6.62 -18.16 -4.55
C ASP A 54 5.30 -17.81 -3.84
N GLN A 55 5.35 -16.97 -2.81
CA GLN A 55 4.17 -16.49 -2.10
C GLN A 55 3.53 -15.28 -2.78
N THR A 56 2.20 -15.23 -2.76
CA THR A 56 1.47 -14.02 -3.10
C THR A 56 1.53 -13.06 -1.92
N PHE A 57 1.79 -11.78 -2.20
CA PHE A 57 1.86 -10.73 -1.19
C PHE A 57 0.68 -9.79 -1.34
N HIS A 58 -0.17 -9.75 -0.33
CA HIS A 58 -1.27 -8.79 -0.24
C HIS A 58 -1.07 -7.89 0.98
N LEU A 59 -0.94 -6.58 0.74
CA LEU A 59 -0.68 -5.56 1.78
C LEU A 59 -1.78 -4.50 1.76
N PRO A 60 -2.93 -4.75 2.43
CA PRO A 60 -4.00 -3.78 2.54
C PRO A 60 -3.64 -2.62 3.47
N LEU A 61 -4.29 -1.48 3.22
CA LEU A 61 -4.32 -0.34 4.12
C LEU A 61 -5.77 -0.03 4.50
N LEU A 62 -6.11 -0.25 5.77
CA LEU A 62 -7.38 0.21 6.34
C LEU A 62 -7.15 1.64 6.82
N LEU A 63 -7.92 2.58 6.28
CA LEU A 63 -7.62 4.00 6.41
C LEU A 63 -8.84 4.80 6.92
N SER A 64 -8.59 5.63 7.91
CA SER A 64 -9.43 6.76 8.28
C SER A 64 -8.58 8.04 8.25
N ARG A 65 -9.20 9.21 8.48
CA ARG A 65 -8.47 10.49 8.48
C ARG A 65 -7.42 10.62 9.60
N TYR A 66 -7.53 9.83 10.67
CA TYR A 66 -6.70 9.95 11.88
C TYR A 66 -6.17 8.62 12.44
N ALA A 67 -6.43 7.51 11.74
CA ALA A 67 -5.89 6.20 12.07
C ALA A 67 -5.73 5.38 10.80
N TYR A 68 -4.70 4.54 10.75
CA TYR A 68 -4.59 3.49 9.74
C TYR A 68 -4.11 2.18 10.36
N THR A 69 -4.35 1.08 9.66
CA THR A 69 -3.81 -0.23 9.99
C THR A 69 -3.42 -0.93 8.70
N THR A 70 -2.32 -1.68 8.76
CA THR A 70 -1.89 -2.58 7.69
C THR A 70 -1.56 -3.94 8.29
N TYR A 71 -1.56 -4.97 7.46
CA TYR A 71 -1.17 -6.32 7.83
C TYR A 71 -0.74 -7.08 6.58
N ARG A 72 -0.10 -8.24 6.77
CA ARG A 72 0.18 -9.16 5.66
C ARG A 72 -1.02 -10.07 5.45
N GLY A 73 -1.74 -9.86 4.35
CA GLY A 73 -2.78 -10.78 3.87
C GLY A 73 -2.19 -12.02 3.21
N ARG A 74 -3.07 -13.00 2.96
CA ARG A 74 -2.77 -14.13 2.06
C ARG A 74 -3.07 -13.76 0.61
#